data_AF-A0A7W1V8J1-F1
#
_entry.id   AF-A0A7W1V8J1-F1
#
_cell.length_a   1.000
_cell.length_b   1.000
_cell.length_c   1.000
_cell.angle_alpha   90.00
_cell.angle_beta   90.00
_cell.angle_gamma   90.00
#
_symmetry.space_group_name_H-M   'P 1'
#
loop_
_entity.id
_entity.type
_entity.pdbx_description
1 polymer ?
#
loop_
_entity_poly.entity_id
_entity_poly.type
_entity_poly.pdbx_seq_one_letter_code
_entity_poly.pdbx_strand_id
1 'polypeptide(L)'
;MSLSKKLFLGFCLCFPFITAQAQYRFDSWTADNGLPQNSVYSIQQTPDGYLWLTTLDGLVRFDGVKFTVFNKQYFGHFLRRHFP
;
A
#
# COMPACT_ATOMS: atom_id res chain seq x y z
N MET A 1 52.39 -31.75 -32.97
CA MET A 1 52.50 -30.27 -33.08
C MET A 1 51.53 -29.85 -34.18
N SER A 2 50.50 -29.02 -34.03
CA SER A 2 50.11 -28.01 -33.04
C SER A 2 48.58 -27.84 -33.20
N LEU A 3 47.79 -28.19 -32.19
CA LEU A 3 47.11 -27.29 -31.24
C LEU A 3 45.93 -26.47 -31.83
N SER A 4 44.73 -27.02 -31.58
CA SER A 4 43.42 -26.39 -31.32
C SER A 4 43.11 -25.01 -31.90
N LYS A 5 42.16 -24.98 -32.86
CA LYS A 5 41.20 -23.88 -33.04
C LYS A 5 39.89 -24.28 -32.36
N LYS A 6 39.86 -24.25 -31.03
CA LYS A 6 38.62 -24.27 -30.25
C LYS A 6 38.17 -22.83 -30.11
N LEU A 7 37.24 -22.36 -30.94
CA LEU A 7 36.66 -21.04 -30.79
C LEU A 7 35.14 -21.12 -30.91
N PHE A 8 34.52 -20.94 -29.73
CA PHE A 8 33.23 -20.28 -29.50
C PHE A 8 32.02 -20.77 -30.30
N LEU A 9 31.22 -21.64 -29.67
CA LEU A 9 29.77 -21.39 -29.57
C LEU A 9 29.16 -22.14 -28.38
N GLY A 10 29.84 -22.10 -27.24
CA GLY A 10 29.33 -22.64 -25.98
C GLY A 10 28.83 -21.53 -25.08
N PHE A 11 27.68 -20.90 -25.39
CA PHE A 11 26.96 -20.07 -24.44
C PHE A 11 25.52 -19.80 -24.92
N CYS A 12 24.61 -20.76 -24.82
CA CYS A 12 23.18 -20.47 -25.01
C CYS A 12 22.22 -21.31 -24.16
N LEU A 13 22.66 -21.93 -23.06
CA LEU A 13 21.79 -22.84 -22.30
C LEU A 13 21.74 -22.61 -20.78
N CYS A 14 22.06 -21.41 -20.31
CA CYS A 14 21.69 -21.00 -18.95
C CYS A 14 21.37 -19.50 -18.94
N PHE A 15 20.31 -19.09 -19.64
CA PHE A 15 19.56 -17.95 -19.13
C PHE A 15 18.76 -18.52 -17.96
N PRO A 16 19.11 -18.26 -16.69
CA PRO A 16 18.18 -18.56 -15.62
C PRO A 16 16.89 -17.84 -15.98
N PHE A 17 15.80 -18.59 -16.04
CA PHE A 17 14.46 -18.04 -16.12
C PHE A 17 14.21 -17.34 -14.78
N ILE A 18 14.77 -16.13 -14.61
CA ILE A 18 14.54 -15.31 -13.43
C ILE A 18 13.08 -14.88 -13.54
N THR A 19 12.22 -15.57 -12.81
CA THR A 19 10.87 -15.08 -12.58
C THR A 19 11.02 -13.82 -11.75
N ALA A 20 10.67 -12.66 -12.32
CA ALA A 20 10.52 -11.45 -11.54
C ALA A 20 9.35 -11.68 -10.58
N GLN A 21 9.65 -12.06 -9.33
CA GLN A 21 8.64 -12.12 -8.30
C GLN A 21 8.22 -10.69 -8.00
N ALA A 22 6.93 -10.38 -8.18
CA ALA A 22 6.40 -9.11 -7.75
C ALA A 22 6.58 -9.00 -6.22
N GLN A 23 7.51 -8.15 -5.80
CA GLN A 23 7.72 -7.87 -4.39
C GLN A 23 6.72 -6.81 -3.95
N TYR A 24 5.74 -7.22 -3.15
CA TYR A 24 4.78 -6.30 -2.56
C TYR A 24 5.40 -5.58 -1.38
N ARG A 25 5.25 -4.26 -1.34
CA ARG A 25 5.56 -3.44 -0.17
C ARG A 25 4.28 -3.15 0.59
N PHE A 26 4.30 -3.39 1.89
CA PHE A 26 3.22 -3.01 2.80
C PHE A 26 3.74 -1.91 3.72
N ASP A 27 3.06 -0.77 3.71
CA ASP A 27 3.23 0.27 4.72
C ASP A 27 1.97 0.25 5.62
N SER A 28 2.16 0.47 6.92
CA SER A 28 1.08 0.49 7.90
C SER A 28 0.98 1.88 8.50
N TRP A 29 -0.23 2.44 8.51
CA TRP A 29 -0.54 3.71 9.15
C TRP A 29 -1.54 3.48 10.28
N THR A 30 -1.16 3.87 11.48
CA THR A 30 -1.98 3.85 12.68
C THR A 30 -2.19 5.28 13.21
N ALA A 31 -2.84 5.40 14.36
CA ALA A 31 -2.95 6.64 15.11
C ALA A 31 -1.59 7.27 15.41
N ASP A 32 -0.56 6.46 15.64
CA ASP A 32 0.80 6.94 15.88
C ASP A 32 1.44 7.55 14.61
N ASN A 33 0.89 7.25 13.43
CA ASN A 33 1.29 7.83 12.16
C ASN A 33 0.39 8.99 11.70
N GLY A 34 -0.53 9.45 12.56
CA GLY A 34 -1.40 10.59 12.29
C GLY A 34 -2.78 10.24 11.72
N LEU A 35 -3.11 8.95 11.55
CA LEU A 35 -4.48 8.55 11.26
C LEU A 35 -5.36 8.88 12.47
N PRO A 36 -6.50 9.58 12.33
CA PRO A 36 -7.27 10.00 13.51
C PRO A 36 -7.80 8.82 14.34
N GLN A 37 -8.14 7.70 13.69
CA GLN A 37 -8.67 6.51 14.34
C GLN A 37 -8.39 5.27 13.48
N ASN A 38 -7.98 4.15 14.12
CA ASN A 38 -7.46 2.94 13.45
C ASN A 38 -8.50 2.11 12.68
N SER A 39 -9.79 2.32 12.91
CA SER A 39 -10.88 1.61 12.24
C SER A 39 -11.32 2.38 11.01
N VAL A 40 -10.85 1.92 9.85
CA VAL A 40 -11.26 2.42 8.53
C VAL A 40 -12.40 1.55 8.01
N TYR A 41 -13.51 2.17 7.59
CA TYR A 41 -14.69 1.48 7.07
C TYR A 41 -14.77 1.49 5.54
N SER A 42 -14.32 2.56 4.91
CA SER A 42 -14.27 2.67 3.45
C SER A 42 -13.11 3.55 2.98
N ILE A 43 -12.65 3.28 1.76
CA ILE A 43 -11.58 4.01 1.10
C ILE A 43 -12.03 4.31 -0.34
N GLN A 44 -11.85 5.56 -0.78
CA GLN A 44 -12.12 5.98 -2.15
C GLN A 44 -11.01 6.90 -2.65
N GLN A 45 -10.48 6.64 -3.84
CA GLN A 45 -9.56 7.56 -4.51
C GLN A 45 -10.34 8.56 -5.38
N THR A 46 -9.92 9.82 -5.37
CA THR A 46 -10.43 10.86 -6.27
C THR A 46 -9.48 11.10 -7.46
N PRO A 47 -9.97 11.66 -8.59
CA PRO A 47 -9.15 11.87 -9.79
C PRO A 47 -7.92 12.78 -9.60
N ASP A 48 -7.94 13.63 -8.58
CA ASP A 48 -6.82 14.49 -8.18
C ASP A 48 -5.75 13.76 -7.33
N GLY A 49 -5.94 12.46 -7.09
CA GLY A 49 -4.94 11.56 -6.48
C GLY A 49 -5.08 11.37 -4.97
N TYR A 50 -5.98 12.08 -4.29
CA TYR A 50 -6.18 11.90 -2.85
C TYR A 50 -6.94 10.61 -2.52
N LEU A 51 -6.64 10.06 -1.35
CA LEU A 51 -7.43 9.00 -0.72
C LEU A 51 -8.38 9.62 0.31
N TRP A 52 -9.65 9.25 0.23
CA TRP A 52 -10.67 9.56 1.21
C TRP A 52 -11.01 8.33 2.02
N LEU A 53 -10.91 8.45 3.34
CA LEU A 53 -11.15 7.37 4.29
C LEU A 53 -12.29 7.74 5.22
N THR A 54 -13.26 6.85 5.38
CA THR A 54 -14.22 6.95 6.49
C THR A 54 -13.68 6.16 7.67
N THR A 55 -13.57 6.84 8.81
CA THR A 55 -13.09 6.25 10.07
C THR A 55 -14.19 6.33 11.13
N LEU A 56 -14.00 5.66 12.27
CA LEU A 56 -14.92 5.81 13.40
C LEU A 56 -15.07 7.26 13.89
N ASP A 57 -14.03 8.08 13.70
CA ASP A 57 -14.00 9.47 14.16
C ASP A 57 -14.27 10.49 13.03
N GLY A 58 -14.69 10.01 11.86
CA GLY A 58 -15.17 10.83 10.76
C GLY A 58 -14.38 10.69 9.47
N LEU A 59 -14.49 11.71 8.62
CA LEU A 59 -13.98 11.72 7.26
C LEU A 59 -12.57 12.29 7.20
N VAL A 60 -11.66 11.55 6.57
CA VAL A 60 -10.23 11.84 6.50
C VAL A 60 -9.78 11.84 5.05
N ARG A 61 -8.94 12.81 4.67
CA ARG A 61 -8.23 12.83 3.39
C ARG A 61 -6.75 12.55 3.60
N PHE A 62 -6.15 11.73 2.76
CA PHE A 62 -4.74 11.40 2.77
C PHE A 62 -4.09 11.78 1.44
N ASP A 63 -2.94 12.46 1.51
CA ASP A 63 -2.19 12.96 0.36
C ASP A 63 -0.97 12.10 -0.03
N GLY A 64 -0.78 10.96 0.63
CA GLY A 64 0.41 10.11 0.51
C GLY A 64 1.44 10.32 1.62
N VAL A 65 1.32 11.40 2.40
CA VAL A 65 2.24 11.74 3.49
C VAL A 65 1.48 12.09 4.78
N LYS A 66 0.40 12.86 4.67
CA LYS A 66 -0.34 13.45 5.79
C LYS A 66 -1.83 13.15 5.71
N PHE A 67 -2.42 12.91 6.87
CA PHE A 67 -3.86 12.82 7.06
C PHE A 67 -4.44 14.19 7.45
N THR A 68 -5.53 14.58 6.81
CA THR A 68 -6.30 15.79 7.13
C THR A 68 -7.72 15.39 7.51
N VAL A 69 -8.17 15.80 8.70
CA VAL A 69 -9.56 15.58 9.15
C VAL A 69 -10.46 16.63 8.49
N PHE A 70 -11.43 16.18 7.70
CA PHE A 70 -12.40 17.06 7.04
C PHE A 70 -13.67 17.25 7.87
N ASN A 71 -14.11 16.19 8.54
CA ASN A 71 -15.26 16.23 9.43
C ASN A 71 -14.99 15.30 10.62
N LYS A 72 -15.27 15.77 11.83
CA LYS A 72 -15.29 14.92 13.03
C LYS A 72 -16.70 14.40 13.25
N GLN A 73 -16.89 13.11 13.02
CA GLN A 73 -18.14 12.43 13.31
C GLN A 73 -17.82 11.18 14.12
N TYR A 74 -18.11 11.25 15.43
CA TYR A 74 -17.89 10.13 16.36
C TYR A 74 -18.96 9.05 16.17
N PHE A 75 -18.80 8.20 15.16
CA PHE A 75 -19.68 7.07 14.93
C PHE A 75 -19.67 6.10 16.13
N GLY A 76 -18.55 6.01 16.84
CA GLY A 76 -18.44 5.21 18.07
C GLY A 76 -19.36 5.67 19.19
N HIS A 77 -19.67 6.96 19.29
CA HIS A 77 -20.60 7.48 20.30
C HIS A 77 -22.07 7.21 19.91
N PHE A 78 -22.36 7.07 18.62
CA PHE A 78 -23.66 6.62 18.14
C PHE A 78 -23.87 5.14 18.46
N LEU A 79 -22.90 4.28 18.13
CA LEU A 79 -22.99 2.84 18.39
C LEU A 79 -23.10 2.54 19.89
N ARG A 80 -22.26 3.12 20.75
CA ARG A 80 -22.34 2.91 22.21
C ARG A 80 -23.65 3.39 22.85
N ARG A 81 -24.36 4.33 22.24
CA ARG A 81 -25.64 4.84 22.79
C ARG A 81 -26.86 4.07 22.32
N HIS A 82 -26.79 3.40 21.17
CA HIS A 82 -27.96 2.78 20.54
C HIS A 82 -27.88 1.25 20.48
N PHE A 83 -26.71 0.66 20.71
CA PHE A 83 -26.50 -0.78 20.75
C PHE A 83 -25.64 -1.12 21.98
N PRO A 84 -26.25 -1.43 23.13
CA PRO A 84 -25.53 -1.84 24.34
C PRO A 84 -24.87 -3.21 24.20
#